data_AF-A0AAD4HAU1-F1
#
_entry.id   AF-A0AAD4HAU1-F1
#
_cell.length_a   1.000
_cell.length_b   1.000
_cell.length_c   1.000
_cell.angle_alpha   90.00
_cell.angle_beta   90.00
_cell.angle_gamma   90.00
#
_symmetry.space_group_name_H-M   'P 1'
#
loop_
_entity.id
_entity.type
_entity.pdbx_description
1 polymer ?
#
loop_
_entity_poly.entity_id
_entity_poly.type
_entity_poly.pdbx_seq_one_letter_code
_entity_poly.pdbx_strand_id
1 'polypeptide(L)' 'MQKSGTTTVASQDTPTLPLHRKIHATYHPSNKSFIIKRKLGKKQKQNRPLPNWCRMRTDNKIRYNAKRRHWRRTKLGL' A
#
# COMPACT_ATOMS: atom_id res chain seq x y z
N MET A 1 23.63 -64.69 4.49
CA MET A 1 22.33 -64.69 5.19
C MET A 1 21.48 -63.57 4.64
N GLN A 2 20.38 -63.90 3.97
CA GLN A 2 19.34 -62.94 3.62
C GLN A 2 18.55 -62.59 4.89
N LYS A 3 18.21 -61.30 5.08
CA LYS A 3 17.04 -60.90 5.87
C LYS A 3 16.31 -59.79 5.13
N SER A 4 15.15 -60.16 4.61
CA SER A 4 14.04 -59.30 4.22
C SER A 4 13.46 -58.56 5.43
N GLY A 5 12.88 -57.39 5.21
CA GLY A 5 12.15 -56.62 6.21
C GLY A 5 11.44 -55.41 5.58
N THR A 6 10.12 -55.40 5.68
CA THR A 6 9.11 -54.60 4.98
C THR A 6 8.78 -53.26 5.65
N THR A 7 8.39 -52.28 4.80
CA THR A 7 7.27 -51.30 4.93
C THR A 7 7.09 -50.50 6.23
N THR A 8 7.02 -49.16 6.13
CA THR A 8 5.99 -48.32 6.79
C THR A 8 5.90 -46.95 6.12
N VAL A 9 4.69 -46.63 5.67
CA VAL A 9 4.21 -45.34 5.16
C VAL A 9 4.25 -44.26 6.25
N ALA A 10 4.72 -43.06 5.91
CA ALA A 10 4.53 -41.86 6.72
C ALA A 10 4.10 -40.69 5.84
N SER A 11 2.82 -40.68 5.48
CA SER A 11 2.11 -39.43 5.16
C SER A 11 1.69 -38.82 6.48
N GLN A 12 2.30 -37.69 6.87
CA GLN A 12 1.75 -36.73 7.82
C GLN A 12 2.18 -35.32 7.36
N ASP A 13 1.32 -34.77 6.51
CA ASP A 13 1.00 -33.36 6.32
C ASP A 13 1.83 -32.37 7.16
N THR A 14 2.78 -31.68 6.53
CA THR A 14 3.24 -30.39 7.04
C THR A 14 2.09 -29.39 6.89
N PRO A 15 1.52 -28.81 7.97
CA PRO A 15 0.59 -27.71 7.82
C PRO A 15 1.41 -26.50 7.35
N THR A 16 1.44 -26.30 6.04
CA THR A 16 1.87 -25.02 5.49
C THR A 16 0.90 -23.98 6.03
N LEU A 17 1.41 -23.09 6.88
CA LEU A 17 0.64 -21.98 7.44
C LEU A 17 -0.13 -21.31 6.31
N PRO A 18 -1.42 -20.98 6.49
CA PRO A 18 -2.17 -20.31 5.44
C PRO A 18 -1.43 -19.02 5.14
N LEU A 19 -0.81 -18.95 3.95
CA LEU A 19 -0.31 -17.71 3.39
C LEU A 19 -1.47 -16.74 3.54
N HIS A 20 -1.31 -15.74 4.41
CA HIS A 20 -2.32 -14.72 4.67
C HIS A 20 -2.73 -14.16 3.31
N ARG A 21 -3.86 -14.67 2.82
CA ARG A 21 -4.31 -14.47 1.46
C ARG A 21 -4.80 -13.04 1.42
N LYS A 22 -3.88 -12.11 1.15
CA LYS A 22 -4.25 -10.77 0.73
C LYS A 22 -5.16 -10.99 -0.46
N ILE A 23 -6.44 -10.72 -0.27
CA ILE A 23 -7.42 -10.69 -1.34
C ILE A 23 -6.96 -9.56 -2.25
N HIS A 24 -6.10 -9.90 -3.21
CA HIS A 24 -5.83 -9.05 -4.35
C HIS A 24 -7.08 -9.18 -5.23
N ALA A 25 -8.16 -8.54 -4.79
CA ALA A 25 -9.26 -8.18 -5.68
C ALA A 25 -8.60 -7.53 -6.89
N THR A 26 -8.80 -8.16 -8.05
CA THR A 26 -8.22 -7.83 -9.35
C THR A 26 -7.75 -6.38 -9.43
N TYR A 27 -6.43 -6.17 -9.32
CA TYR A 27 -5.81 -4.85 -9.34
C TYR A 27 -5.87 -4.29 -10.77
N HIS A 28 -7.07 -3.93 -11.24
CA HIS A 28 -7.21 -3.07 -12.40
C HIS A 28 -7.13 -1.63 -11.93
N PRO A 29 -6.02 -0.90 -12.20
CA PRO A 29 -5.85 0.46 -11.73
C PRO A 29 -6.95 1.41 -12.26
N SER A 30 -7.63 1.05 -13.34
CA SER A 30 -8.78 1.77 -13.93
C SER A 30 -10.08 1.60 -13.12
N ASN A 31 -10.34 0.41 -12.58
CA ASN A 31 -11.62 0.08 -11.93
C ASN A 31 -11.55 0.26 -10.42
N LYS A 32 -11.80 1.50 -9.96
CA LYS A 32 -11.73 1.88 -8.54
C LYS A 32 -13.13 2.14 -7.96
N SER A 33 -13.33 1.76 -6.68
CA SER A 33 -14.52 2.13 -5.93
C SER A 33 -14.62 3.65 -5.69
N PHE A 34 -15.83 4.14 -5.43
CA PHE A 34 -16.08 5.57 -5.19
C PHE A 34 -15.28 6.12 -4.00
N ILE A 35 -15.13 5.34 -2.93
CA ILE A 35 -14.37 5.73 -1.73
C ILE A 35 -12.89 5.96 -2.09
N ILE A 36 -12.29 5.06 -2.87
CA ILE A 36 -10.90 5.20 -3.32
C ILE A 36 -10.76 6.42 -4.23
N LYS A 37 -11.67 6.61 -5.19
CA LYS A 37 -11.68 7.79 -6.07
C LYS A 37 -11.73 9.10 -5.27
N ARG A 38 -12.59 9.17 -4.24
CA ARG A 38 -12.68 10.35 -3.35
C ARG A 38 -11.39 10.59 -2.58
N LYS A 39 -10.77 9.54 -2.04
CA LYS A 39 -9.47 9.63 -1.34
C LYS A 39 -8.37 10.13 -2.28
N LEU A 40 -8.28 9.57 -3.50
CA LEU A 40 -7.29 9.97 -4.50
C LEU A 40 -7.48 11.44 -4.93
N GLY A 41 -8.72 11.85 -5.21
CA GLY A 41 -9.04 13.23 -5.53
C GLY A 41 -8.68 14.21 -4.42
N LYS A 42 -8.94 13.87 -3.15
CA LYS A 42 -8.51 14.68 -2.00
C LYS A 42 -6.99 14.80 -1.93
N LYS A 43 -6.25 13.70 -2.10
CA LYS A 43 -4.78 13.70 -2.11
C LYS A 43 -4.21 14.52 -3.27
N GLN A 44 -4.87 14.56 -4.43
CA GLN A 44 -4.50 15.44 -5.53
C GLN A 44 -4.76 16.91 -5.19
N LYS A 45 -5.92 17.24 -4.61
CA LYS A 45 -6.26 18.62 -4.20
C LYS A 45 -5.31 19.17 -3.14
N GLN A 46 -4.85 18.34 -2.20
CA GLN A 46 -3.90 18.72 -1.15
C GLN A 46 -2.48 18.98 -1.68
N ASN A 47 -2.12 18.39 -2.83
CA ASN A 47 -0.77 18.46 -3.38
C ASN A 47 -0.53 19.72 -4.22
N ARG A 48 -0.82 20.90 -3.64
CA ARG A 48 -0.70 22.21 -4.27
C ARG A 48 0.37 23.06 -3.56
N PRO A 49 1.02 24.02 -4.27
CA PRO A 49 1.91 24.99 -3.63
C PRO A 49 1.15 25.90 -2.68
N LEU A 50 1.87 26.48 -1.72
CA LEU A 50 1.33 27.49 -0.83
C LEU A 50 0.99 28.76 -1.65
N PRO A 51 -0.18 29.39 -1.46
CA PRO A 51 -0.51 30.64 -2.13
C PRO A 51 0.44 31.79 -1.76
N ASN A 52 0.73 32.67 -2.72
CA ASN A 52 1.69 33.76 -2.54
C ASN A 52 1.28 34.76 -1.46
N TRP A 53 0.00 35.14 -1.40
CA TRP A 53 -0.51 36.07 -0.39
C TRP A 53 -0.33 35.54 1.03
N CYS A 54 -0.37 34.21 1.22
CA CYS A 54 -0.12 33.60 2.52
C CYS A 54 1.34 33.83 2.95
N ARG A 55 2.30 33.78 2.01
CA ARG A 55 3.72 34.07 2.29
C ARG A 55 3.96 35.53 2.71
N MET A 56 3.10 36.45 2.26
CA MET A 56 3.23 37.89 2.53
C MET A 56 2.56 38.31 3.85
N ARG A 57 1.88 37.42 4.57
CA ARG A 57 1.28 37.75 5.87
C ARG A 57 2.38 38.00 6.92
N THR A 58 2.21 39.05 7.72
CA THR A 58 3.07 39.36 8.87
C THR A 58 3.10 38.20 9.86
N ASP A 59 4.25 37.96 10.48
CA ASP A 59 4.52 36.87 11.44
C ASP A 59 4.25 35.44 10.93
N ASN A 60 4.27 35.23 9.61
CA ASN A 60 4.13 33.90 9.06
C ASN A 60 5.47 33.14 9.01
N LYS A 61 5.54 32.03 9.76
CA LYS A 61 6.68 31.09 9.75
C LYS A 61 6.66 30.12 8.56
N ILE A 62 5.51 29.91 7.93
CA ILE A 62 5.31 28.90 6.88
C ILE A 62 5.78 29.44 5.51
N ARG A 63 6.86 28.86 4.97
CA ARG A 63 7.45 29.29 3.68
C ARG A 63 7.07 28.41 2.48
N TYR A 64 6.87 27.12 2.72
CA TYR A 64 6.52 26.12 1.71
C TYR A 64 5.59 25.05 2.30
N ASN A 65 4.96 24.25 1.44
CA ASN A 65 4.13 23.12 1.87
C ASN A 65 5.01 21.90 2.17
N ALA A 66 5.37 21.70 3.44
CA ALA A 66 6.20 20.58 3.89
C ALA A 66 5.56 19.19 3.62
N LYS A 67 4.22 19.13 3.50
CA LYS A 67 3.48 17.89 3.24
C LYS A 67 3.25 17.64 1.74
N ARG A 68 3.85 18.45 0.86
CA ARG A 68 3.75 18.27 -0.59
C ARG A 68 4.41 16.95 -0.99
N ARG A 69 3.80 16.22 -1.93
CA ARG A 69 4.18 14.85 -2.30
C ARG A 69 4.54 14.74 -3.77
N HIS A 70 5.56 13.95 -4.11
CA HIS A 70 5.84 13.56 -5.49
C HIS A 70 5.52 12.07 -5.70
N TRP A 71 4.81 11.73 -6.78
CA TRP A 71 4.27 10.39 -7.00
C TRP A 71 5.35 9.32 -7.26
N ARG A 72 6.53 9.72 -7.77
CA ARG A 72 7.66 8.80 -7.93
C ARG A 72 8.37 8.52 -6.61
N ARG A 73 8.48 9.52 -5.72
CA ARG A 73 9.25 9.39 -4.47
C ARG A 73 8.46 8.75 -3.33
N THR A 74 7.19 9.14 -3.13
CA THR A 74 6.39 8.69 -1.98
C THR A 74 4.99 8.20 -2.39
N LYS A 75 4.66 6.96 -1.99
CA LYS A 75 3.40 6.27 -2.32
C LYS A 75 2.31 6.57 -1.29
N LEU A 76 1.04 6.35 -1.68
CA LEU A 76 -0.12 6.70 -0.85
C LEU A 76 -0.56 5.59 0.12
N GLY A 77 -0.17 4.34 -0.13
CA GLY A 77 -0.53 3.19 0.74
C GLY A 77 -2.04 3.03 0.92
N LEU A 78 -2.79 3.11 -0.18
CA LEU A 78 -4.26 3.03 -0.21
C LEU A 78 -4.73 1.75 -0.89
#